data_AF-A0A939SS45-F1
#
_entry.id   AF-A0A939SS45-F1
#
_cell.length_a   1.000
_cell.length_b   1.000
_cell.length_c   1.000
_cell.angle_alpha   90.00
_cell.angle_beta   90.00
_cell.angle_gamma   90.00
#
_symmetry.space_group_name_H-M   'P 1'
#
loop_
_entity.id
_entity.type
_entity.pdbx_description
1 polymer ?
#
loop_
_entity_poly.entity_id
_entity_poly.type
_entity_poly.pdbx_seq_one_letter_code
_entity_poly.pdbx_strand_id
1 'polypeptide(L)' 'MALKWTDSREIGEALYDAYPDLDPKTVRFTDMHQWICDLEEFDDDPNASNENSRGDSASLARRGRIISR' A
#
# COMPACT_ATOMS: atom_id res chain seq x y z
N MET A 1 10.95 -12.63 1.68
CA MET A 1 11.12 -11.57 0.66
C MET A 1 9.92 -10.65 0.78
N ALA A 2 10.08 -9.33 0.66
CA ALA A 2 8.97 -8.39 0.66
C ALA A 2 8.23 -8.47 -0.69
N LEU A 3 6.94 -8.79 -0.70
CA LEU A 3 6.10 -8.74 -1.91
C LEU A 3 5.91 -7.28 -2.32
N LYS A 4 6.12 -6.97 -3.61
CA LYS A 4 5.97 -5.63 -4.17
C LYS A 4 4.90 -5.60 -5.25
N TRP A 5 4.27 -4.44 -5.47
CA TRP A 5 3.31 -4.23 -6.57
C TRP A 5 3.85 -4.62 -7.96
N THR A 6 5.16 -4.58 -8.14
CA THR A 6 5.84 -4.99 -9.38
C THR A 6 5.79 -6.49 -9.62
N ASP A 7 5.65 -7.29 -8.57
CA ASP A 7 5.59 -8.75 -8.63
C ASP A 7 4.13 -9.24 -8.60
N SER A 8 3.38 -8.86 -9.63
CA SER A 8 1.96 -9.22 -9.76
C SER A 8 1.74 -10.74 -9.80
N ARG A 9 2.77 -11.51 -10.18
CA ARG A 9 2.71 -12.96 -10.24
C ARG A 9 2.81 -13.57 -8.85
N GLU A 10 3.82 -13.19 -8.05
CA GLU A 10 3.93 -13.66 -6.67
C GLU A 10 2.73 -13.22 -5.82
N ILE A 11 2.26 -11.98 -6.00
CA ILE A 11 1.04 -11.50 -5.33
C ILE A 11 -0.17 -12.36 -5.71
N GLY A 12 -0.33 -12.68 -7.00
CA GLY A 12 -1.43 -13.54 -7.47
C GLY A 12 -1.36 -14.96 -6.91
N GLU A 13 -0.17 -15.53 -6.80
CA GLU A 13 0.06 -16.85 -6.19
C GLU A 13 -0.32 -16.85 -4.70
N ALA A 14 0.12 -15.84 -3.93
CA ALA A 14 -0.23 -15.69 -2.51
C ALA A 14 -1.74 -15.52 -2.30
N LEU A 15 -2.39 -14.71 -3.16
CA LEU A 15 -3.83 -14.48 -3.08
C LEU A 15 -4.63 -15.71 -3.50
N TYR A 16 -4.14 -16.50 -4.44
CA TYR A 16 -4.79 -17.73 -4.89
C TYR A 16 -4.65 -18.86 -3.86
N ASP A 17 -3.54 -18.91 -3.12
CA ASP A 17 -3.36 -19.83 -1.99
C ASP A 17 -4.29 -19.47 -0.82
N ALA A 18 -4.40 -18.18 -0.51
CA ALA A 18 -5.30 -17.68 0.54
C ALA A 18 -6.78 -17.77 0.16
N TYR A 19 -7.12 -17.55 -1.11
CA TYR A 19 -8.49 -17.50 -1.63
C TYR A 19 -8.64 -18.35 -2.91
N PRO A 20 -8.65 -19.68 -2.81
CA PRO A 20 -8.73 -20.56 -3.98
C PRO A 20 -10.11 -20.55 -4.67
N ASP A 21 -11.15 -20.10 -3.96
CA ASP A 21 -12.52 -19.95 -4.48
C ASP A 21 -12.75 -18.59 -5.17
N LEU A 22 -11.74 -17.73 -5.18
CA LEU A 22 -11.82 -16.40 -5.76
C LEU A 22 -11.88 -16.46 -7.28
N ASP A 23 -13.02 -16.05 -7.87
CA ASP A 23 -13.15 -16.00 -9.32
C ASP A 23 -12.54 -14.70 -9.89
N PRO A 24 -11.42 -14.77 -10.64
CA PRO A 24 -10.70 -13.59 -11.10
C PRO A 24 -11.48 -12.75 -12.13
N LYS A 25 -12.60 -13.25 -12.68
CA LYS A 25 -13.45 -12.48 -13.60
C LYS A 25 -14.49 -11.64 -12.89
N THR A 26 -14.81 -11.96 -11.63
CA THR A 26 -15.79 -11.22 -10.82
C THR A 26 -15.15 -10.24 -9.86
N VAL A 27 -13.85 -10.40 -9.59
CA VAL A 27 -13.09 -9.55 -8.68
C VAL A 27 -12.88 -8.16 -9.26
N ARG A 28 -13.21 -7.14 -8.47
CA ARG A 28 -12.90 -5.75 -8.80
C ARG A 28 -11.50 -5.41 -8.31
N PHE A 29 -10.86 -4.50 -9.03
CA PHE A 29 -9.50 -4.06 -8.71
C PHE A 29 -9.40 -3.46 -7.30
N THR A 30 -10.44 -2.79 -6.81
CA THR A 30 -10.51 -2.27 -5.44
C THR A 30 -10.53 -3.37 -4.38
N ASP A 31 -11.28 -4.45 -4.60
CA ASP A 31 -11.38 -5.57 -3.66
C ASP A 31 -10.06 -6.34 -3.64
N MET A 32 -9.48 -6.62 -4.82
CA MET A 32 -8.16 -7.22 -4.94
C MET A 32 -7.08 -6.39 -4.24
N HIS A 33 -7.09 -5.06 -4.43
CA HIS A 33 -6.14 -4.16 -3.79
C HIS A 33 -6.25 -4.16 -2.26
N GLN A 34 -7.45 -4.29 -1.71
CA GLN A 34 -7.65 -4.44 -0.27
C GLN A 34 -7.08 -5.76 0.24
N TRP A 35 -7.32 -6.87 -0.46
CA TRP A 35 -6.76 -8.17 -0.07
C TRP A 35 -5.23 -8.20 -0.12
N ILE A 36 -4.62 -7.56 -1.12
CA ILE A 36 -3.16 -7.44 -1.21
C ILE A 36 -2.60 -6.64 -0.03
N CYS A 37 -3.27 -5.55 0.34
CA CYS A 37 -2.88 -4.73 1.50
C CYS A 37 -3.06 -5.46 2.85
N ASP A 38 -3.91 -6.49 2.88
CA ASP A 38 -4.19 -7.30 4.08
C ASP A 38 -3.23 -8.50 4.23
N LEU A 39 -2.48 -8.86 3.17
CA LEU A 39 -1.47 -9.92 3.23
C LEU A 39 -0.32 -9.52 4.18
N GLU A 40 -0.05 -10.36 5.19
CA GLU A 40 1.03 -10.12 6.16
C GLU A 40 2.44 -10.18 5.51
N GLU A 41 2.55 -10.82 4.34
CA GLU A 41 3.77 -10.91 3.54
C GLU A 41 3.97 -9.70 2.60
N PHE A 42 3.00 -8.78 2.55
CA PHE A 42 3.05 -7.58 1.74
C PHE A 42 3.74 -6.43 2.49
N ASP A 43 4.91 -6.03 2.00
CA ASP A 43 5.77 -4.98 2.57
C ASP A 43 6.02 -3.90 1.50
N ASP A 44 4.95 -3.44 0.86
CA ASP A 44 4.98 -2.31 -0.07
C ASP A 44 3.84 -1.33 0.24
N ASP A 45 3.96 -0.10 -0.26
CA ASP A 45 3.06 0.95 0.19
C ASP A 45 1.68 0.76 -0.47
N PRO A 46 0.58 0.66 0.28
CA PRO A 46 -0.75 0.53 -0.31
C PRO A 46 -1.15 1.77 -1.12
N ASN A 47 -0.45 2.89 -0.94
CA ASN A 47 -0.62 4.08 -1.77
C ASN A 47 0.26 4.09 -3.02
N ALA A 48 1.27 3.20 -3.14
CA ALA A 48 2.16 3.15 -4.31
C ALA A 48 1.44 2.73 -5.60
N SER A 49 0.25 2.13 -5.51
CA SER A 49 -0.62 1.81 -6.65
C SER A 49 -1.29 3.02 -7.30
N ASN A 50 -1.20 4.22 -6.71
CA ASN A 50 -1.74 5.44 -7.31
C ASN A 50 -0.70 6.57 -7.24
N GLU A 51 -0.37 7.13 -8.40
CA GLU A 51 0.44 8.34 -8.48
C GLU A 51 -0.26 9.45 -7.68
N ASN A 52 0.41 9.95 -6.64
CA ASN A 52 0.11 11.21 -5.93
C ASN A 52 -1.12 11.20 -5.01
N SER A 53 -0.92 11.07 -3.68
CA SER A 53 -1.18 12.19 -2.75
C SER A 53 -0.93 11.91 -1.26
N ARG A 54 -0.05 12.76 -0.69
CA ARG A 54 -0.15 13.48 0.60
C ARG A 54 -0.29 12.66 1.90
N GLY A 55 0.75 12.73 2.74
CA GLY A 55 0.65 12.22 4.10
C GLY A 55 1.66 12.66 5.16
N ASP A 56 2.82 13.29 4.88
CA ASP A 56 3.68 13.77 5.98
C ASP A 56 3.27 15.18 6.45
N SER A 57 2.17 15.21 7.20
CA SER A 57 1.81 16.32 8.07
C SER A 57 2.46 16.09 9.44
N ALA A 58 3.79 15.98 9.52
CA ALA A 58 4.45 15.71 10.80
C ALA A 58 5.82 16.39 10.96
N SER A 59 6.04 17.57 10.36
CA SER A 59 7.11 18.47 10.85
C SER A 59 6.58 19.42 11.92
N LEU A 60 6.47 18.84 13.12
CA LEU A 60 6.28 19.50 14.40
C LEU A 60 7.33 20.60 14.63
N ALA A 61 6.82 21.82 14.80
CA ALA A 61 7.32 22.86 15.69
C ALA A 61 8.75 22.72 16.22
N ARG A 62 9.68 23.55 15.72
CA ARG A 62 10.73 24.15 16.57
C ARG A 62 10.92 25.64 16.26
N ARG A 63 10.25 26.42 17.11
CA ARG A 63 10.79 27.57 17.87
C ARG A 63 11.31 28.78 17.07
N GLY A 64 10.50 29.84 17.11
CA GLY A 64 10.90 31.07 17.80
C GLY A 64 11.91 31.96 17.09
N ARG A 65 11.47 32.63 16.03
CA ARG A 65 12.11 33.87 15.56
C ARG A 65 11.59 35.03 16.40
N ILE A 66 12.26 35.33 17.52
CA ILE A 66 12.17 36.65 18.13
C ILE A 66 13.30 37.51 17.56
N ILE A 67 12.91 38.55 16.85
CA ILE A 67 13.76 39.59 16.32
C ILE A 67 14.30 40.44 17.48
N SER A 68 15.58 40.77 17.44
CA SER A 68 16.19 41.78 18.31
C SER A 68 17.17 42.58 17.46
N ARG A 69 16.71 43.72 16.94
CA ARG A 69 17.52 44.94 16.77
C ARG A 69 16.65 46.13 16.42
#